data_AF-A0AAJ0BD41-F1
#
_entry.id   AF-A0AAJ0BD41-F1
#
_cell.length_a   1.000
_cell.length_b   1.000
_cell.length_c   1.000
_cell.angle_alpha   90.00
_cell.angle_beta   90.00
_cell.angle_gamma   90.00
#
_symmetry.space_group_name_H-M   'P 1'
#
loop_
_entity.id
_entity.type
_entity.pdbx_description
1 polymer ?
#
loop_
_entity_poly.entity_id
_entity_poly.type
_entity_poly.pdbx_seq_one_letter_code
_entity_poly.pdbx_strand_id
1 'polypeptide(L)'
;MAFKFDVTQAIKLRGLPWMQPDPQLAHKRLEVLLNGSEDEKTGLKKSQMDLCQFVGLTAALFASVAATSLQSPSLPQTHWSVRAVWTVTMVFSVLSAFSAYFAFTALSRLRSTGDIVGFYAGVPEHCLRRWLSEQTETRRIYELGFMGPVLISDYLSLPGQLLNYSLITYLLGLGLSCLLPFTVPSTSEGTDSDRNVFIFFILGLGLSLSFIILSRVFLSINRTAYVKRLKQLPPFQDVETLEAEGKREETWEVGRTND
;
A
#
# COMPACT_ATOMS: atom_id res chain seq x y z
N MET A 1 -22.94 -18.69 -13.24
CA MET A 1 -21.47 -18.86 -13.27
C MET A 1 -20.85 -17.93 -12.25
N ALA A 2 -20.37 -18.45 -11.12
CA ALA A 2 -19.67 -17.64 -10.12
C ALA A 2 -18.21 -17.49 -10.56
N PHE A 3 -17.79 -16.27 -10.86
CA PHE A 3 -16.40 -15.95 -11.19
C PHE A 3 -15.56 -16.09 -9.91
N LYS A 4 -14.84 -17.21 -9.77
CA LYS A 4 -13.90 -17.44 -8.67
C LYS A 4 -12.66 -16.60 -8.97
N PHE A 5 -12.63 -15.37 -8.45
CA PHE A 5 -11.50 -14.46 -8.62
C PHE A 5 -10.32 -15.02 -7.81
N ASP A 6 -9.41 -15.71 -8.49
CA ASP A 6 -8.21 -16.28 -7.91
C ASP A 6 -7.20 -15.15 -7.64
N VAL A 7 -7.08 -14.75 -6.37
CA VAL A 7 -6.18 -13.68 -5.89
C VAL A 7 -4.73 -13.92 -6.34
N THR A 8 -4.36 -15.18 -6.56
CA THR A 8 -3.05 -15.59 -7.08
C THR A 8 -2.77 -15.05 -8.48
N GLN A 9 -3.80 -14.85 -9.31
CA GLN A 9 -3.64 -14.23 -10.64
C GLN A 9 -3.54 -12.70 -10.56
N ALA A 10 -4.22 -12.06 -9.61
CA ALA A 10 -4.05 -10.62 -9.37
C ALA A 10 -2.62 -10.29 -8.87
N ILE A 11 -1.99 -11.21 -8.16
CA ILE A 11 -0.58 -11.11 -7.74
C ILE A 11 0.37 -11.31 -8.94
N LYS A 12 0.06 -12.22 -9.88
CA LYS A 12 0.85 -12.41 -11.11
C LYS A 12 0.76 -11.23 -12.10
N LEU A 13 -0.34 -10.48 -12.10
CA LEU A 13 -0.48 -9.24 -12.89
C LEU A 13 0.36 -8.06 -12.35
N ARG A 14 0.92 -8.16 -11.13
CA ARG A 14 1.98 -7.26 -10.62
C ARG A 14 3.39 -7.69 -11.08
N GLY A 15 3.53 -8.11 -12.33
CA GLY A 15 4.77 -8.68 -12.90
C GLY A 15 5.95 -7.71 -13.08
N LEU A 16 5.88 -6.49 -12.53
CA LEU A 16 6.99 -5.54 -12.54
C LEU A 16 7.78 -5.71 -11.22
N PRO A 17 9.07 -6.12 -11.27
CA PRO A 17 9.87 -6.45 -10.08
C PRO A 17 9.92 -5.36 -9.00
N TRP A 18 9.73 -4.10 -9.39
CA TRP A 18 9.72 -2.92 -8.52
C TRP A 18 8.35 -2.61 -7.88
N MET A 19 7.34 -3.44 -8.16
CA MET A 19 5.95 -3.26 -7.75
C MET A 19 5.51 -4.27 -6.69
N GLN A 20 6.35 -5.28 -6.40
CA GLN A 20 6.09 -6.22 -5.32
C GLN A 20 6.55 -5.57 -4.00
N PRO A 21 5.66 -5.45 -3.00
CA PRO A 21 6.10 -5.04 -1.67
C PRO A 21 7.19 -6.00 -1.24
N ASP A 22 8.38 -5.47 -0.93
CA ASP A 22 9.50 -6.31 -0.52
C ASP A 22 9.07 -7.13 0.72
N PRO A 23 8.92 -8.46 0.58
CA PRO A 23 8.43 -9.29 1.67
C PRO A 23 9.42 -9.28 2.85
N GLN A 24 10.71 -9.05 2.59
CA GLN A 24 11.72 -8.90 3.63
C GLN A 24 11.53 -7.59 4.39
N LEU A 25 11.21 -6.50 3.70
CA LEU A 25 10.93 -5.21 4.33
C LEU A 25 9.66 -5.27 5.19
N ALA A 26 8.62 -5.94 4.71
CA ALA A 26 7.40 -6.15 5.49
C ALA A 26 7.68 -6.99 6.74
N HIS A 27 8.49 -8.04 6.62
CA HIS A 27 8.90 -8.87 7.75
C HIS A 27 9.74 -8.09 8.77
N LYS A 28 10.75 -7.33 8.31
CA LYS A 28 11.60 -6.52 9.18
C LYS A 28 10.80 -5.44 9.93
N ARG A 29 9.84 -4.79 9.25
CA ARG A 29 8.93 -3.84 9.91
C ARG A 29 8.08 -4.53 10.97
N LEU A 30 7.56 -5.71 10.66
CA LEU A 30 6.79 -6.50 11.61
C LEU A 30 7.64 -6.92 12.82
N GLU A 31 8.88 -7.33 12.62
CA GLU A 31 9.82 -7.68 13.69
C GLU A 31 10.09 -6.49 14.62
N VAL A 32 10.37 -5.31 14.07
CA VAL A 32 10.53 -4.07 14.85
C VAL A 32 9.23 -3.70 15.60
N LEU A 33 8.06 -3.96 15.01
CA LEU A 33 6.77 -3.68 15.66
C LEU A 33 6.43 -4.64 16.80
N LEU A 34 6.93 -5.88 16.74
CA LEU A 34 6.66 -6.91 17.74
C LEU A 34 7.68 -6.89 18.88
N ASN A 35 8.96 -6.81 18.51
CA ASN A 35 10.08 -6.98 19.44
C ASN A 35 10.78 -5.66 19.78
N GLY A 36 10.52 -4.59 19.02
CA GLY A 36 11.19 -3.32 19.21
C GLY A 36 10.69 -2.55 20.43
N SER A 37 11.52 -1.61 20.88
CA SER A 37 11.16 -0.68 21.95
C SER A 37 10.09 0.32 21.49
N GLU A 38 9.44 1.01 22.43
CA GLU A 38 8.45 2.05 22.10
C GLU A 38 9.08 3.19 21.28
N ASP A 39 10.36 3.49 21.55
CA ASP A 39 11.14 4.49 20.80
C ASP A 39 11.39 4.04 19.35
N GLU A 40 11.66 2.75 19.12
CA GLU A 40 11.84 2.21 17.77
C GLU A 40 10.55 2.23 16.96
N LYS A 41 9.41 1.89 17.59
CA LYS A 41 8.09 1.91 16.92
C LYS A 41 7.66 3.32 16.56
N THR A 42 7.87 4.28 17.45
CA THR A 42 7.63 5.70 17.16
C THR A 42 8.60 6.25 16.11
N GLY A 43 9.86 5.80 16.13
CA GLY A 43 10.86 6.06 15.09
C GLY A 43 10.44 5.54 13.71
N LEU A 44 9.91 4.32 13.62
CA LEU A 44 9.39 3.76 12.37
C LEU A 44 8.24 4.60 11.81
N LYS A 45 7.27 4.95 12.65
CA LYS A 45 6.17 5.84 12.27
C LYS A 45 6.70 7.16 11.73
N LYS A 46 7.64 7.79 12.44
CA LYS A 46 8.24 9.08 12.03
C LYS A 46 8.92 8.96 10.67
N SER A 47 9.76 7.94 10.48
CA SER A 47 10.41 7.66 9.19
C SER A 47 9.41 7.51 8.04
N GLN A 48 8.28 6.82 8.26
CA GLN A 48 7.24 6.70 7.23
C GLN A 48 6.50 8.02 6.96
N MET A 49 6.27 8.84 7.98
CA MET A 49 5.70 10.18 7.81
C MET A 49 6.63 11.08 7.00
N ASP A 50 7.93 11.08 7.31
CA ASP A 50 8.95 11.85 6.59
C ASP A 50 9.02 11.42 5.11
N LEU A 51 8.95 10.11 4.84
CA LEU A 51 8.87 9.58 3.47
C LEU A 51 7.62 10.11 2.74
N CYS A 52 6.45 10.09 3.38
CA CYS A 52 5.21 10.60 2.77
C CYS A 52 5.31 12.10 2.47
N GLN A 53 5.91 12.89 3.36
CA GLN A 53 6.13 14.31 3.13
C GLN A 53 7.07 14.55 1.94
N PHE A 54 8.18 13.83 1.88
CA PHE A 54 9.12 13.91 0.77
C PHE A 54 8.45 13.54 -0.56
N VAL A 55 7.77 12.40 -0.62
CA VAL A 55 7.05 11.96 -1.83
C VAL A 55 5.98 12.97 -2.25
N GLY A 56 5.22 13.51 -1.30
CA GLY A 56 4.21 14.54 -1.58
C GLY A 56 4.82 15.82 -2.19
N LEU A 57 5.95 16.28 -1.65
CA LEU A 57 6.68 17.43 -2.17
C LEU A 57 7.25 17.16 -3.57
N THR A 58 7.89 16.00 -3.77
CA THR A 58 8.43 15.61 -5.09
C THR A 58 7.31 15.50 -6.12
N ALA A 59 6.18 14.90 -5.77
CA ALA A 59 5.02 14.77 -6.65
C ALA A 59 4.43 16.13 -7.05
N ALA A 60 4.36 17.09 -6.12
CA ALA A 60 3.93 18.46 -6.43
C ALA A 60 4.89 19.17 -7.42
N LEU A 61 6.20 18.93 -7.28
CA LEU A 61 7.19 19.45 -8.23
C LEU A 61 7.00 18.87 -9.64
N PHE A 62 6.81 17.55 -9.76
CA PHE A 62 6.57 16.93 -11.07
C PHE A 62 5.25 17.39 -11.70
N ALA A 63 4.19 17.58 -10.92
CA ALA A 63 2.94 18.18 -11.42
C ALA A 63 3.19 19.58 -11.99
N SER A 64 3.98 20.39 -11.27
CA SER A 64 4.31 21.76 -11.69
C SER A 64 5.16 21.77 -12.96
N VAL A 65 6.19 20.91 -13.03
CA VAL A 65 7.03 20.78 -14.23
C VAL A 65 6.22 20.31 -15.44
N ALA A 66 5.37 19.29 -15.27
CA ALA A 66 4.50 18.82 -16.35
C ALA A 66 3.52 19.93 -16.83
N ALA A 67 2.97 20.72 -15.90
CA ALA A 67 2.12 21.86 -16.23
C ALA A 67 2.88 22.93 -17.05
N THR A 68 4.12 23.24 -16.65
CA THR A 68 4.97 24.18 -17.41
C THR A 68 5.32 23.64 -18.79
N SER A 69 5.61 22.34 -18.92
CA SER A 69 5.87 21.71 -20.23
C SER A 69 4.66 21.83 -21.16
N LEU A 70 3.44 21.67 -20.63
CA LEU A 70 2.18 21.87 -21.36
C LEU A 70 1.90 23.34 -21.73
N GLN A 71 2.63 24.29 -21.16
CA GLN A 71 2.52 25.71 -21.50
C GLN A 71 3.61 26.16 -22.50
N SER A 72 4.48 25.25 -22.95
CA SER A 72 5.55 25.57 -23.90
C SER A 72 4.98 26.14 -25.21
N PRO A 73 5.52 27.24 -25.75
CA PRO A 73 5.04 27.84 -27.00
C PRO A 73 5.27 26.94 -28.22
N SER A 74 6.19 25.98 -28.14
CA SER A 74 6.44 24.99 -29.21
C SER A 74 5.40 23.85 -29.25
N LEU A 75 4.54 23.74 -28.24
CA LEU A 75 3.61 22.62 -28.09
C LEU A 75 2.60 22.46 -29.25
N PRO A 76 2.01 23.53 -29.83
CA PRO A 76 1.08 23.40 -30.95
C PRO A 76 1.72 22.74 -32.18
N GLN A 77 3.05 22.85 -32.33
CA GLN A 77 3.80 22.27 -33.44
C GLN A 77 4.22 20.82 -33.16
N THR A 78 4.07 20.35 -31.93
CA THR A 78 4.39 18.97 -31.54
C THR A 78 3.20 18.05 -31.73
N HIS A 79 3.47 16.79 -32.07
CA HIS A 79 2.44 15.77 -32.18
C HIS A 79 1.68 15.63 -30.84
N TRP A 80 0.36 15.45 -30.92
CA TRP A 80 -0.56 15.44 -29.78
C TRP A 80 -0.20 14.42 -28.69
N SER A 81 0.53 13.36 -29.04
CA SER A 81 0.98 12.33 -28.09
C SER A 81 1.87 12.90 -26.98
N VAL A 82 2.67 13.93 -27.27
CA VAL A 82 3.52 14.60 -26.26
C VAL A 82 2.64 15.26 -25.20
N ARG A 83 1.62 15.99 -25.65
CA ARG A 83 0.61 16.62 -24.78
C ARG A 83 -0.08 15.57 -23.92
N ALA A 84 -0.57 14.50 -24.54
CA ALA A 84 -1.25 13.41 -23.84
C ALA A 84 -0.38 12.77 -22.74
N VAL A 85 0.89 12.48 -23.04
CA VAL A 85 1.80 11.87 -22.07
C VAL A 85 2.10 12.81 -20.90
N TRP A 86 2.35 14.10 -21.13
CA TRP A 86 2.55 15.08 -20.06
C TRP A 86 1.29 15.31 -19.22
N THR A 87 0.10 15.27 -19.83
CA THR A 87 -1.16 15.29 -19.08
C THR A 87 -1.30 14.08 -18.16
N VAL A 88 -0.95 12.87 -18.62
CA VAL A 88 -0.96 11.66 -17.80
C VAL A 88 0.05 11.74 -16.66
N THR A 89 1.26 12.26 -16.91
CA THR A 89 2.26 12.56 -15.87
C THR A 89 1.68 13.46 -14.78
N MET A 90 1.03 14.57 -15.17
CA MET A 90 0.43 15.50 -14.23
C MET A 90 -0.62 14.81 -13.35
N VAL A 91 -1.47 13.95 -13.93
CA VAL A 91 -2.47 13.18 -13.19
C VAL A 91 -1.82 12.24 -12.17
N PHE A 92 -0.80 11.47 -12.58
CA PHE A 92 -0.09 10.58 -11.65
C PHE A 92 0.62 11.32 -10.53
N SER A 93 1.24 12.47 -10.82
CA SER A 93 1.85 13.35 -9.82
C SER A 93 0.84 13.83 -8.80
N VAL A 94 -0.30 14.39 -9.23
CA VAL A 94 -1.33 14.92 -8.31
C VAL A 94 -1.90 13.79 -7.44
N LEU A 95 -2.15 12.61 -8.02
CA LEU A 95 -2.66 11.47 -7.26
C LEU A 95 -1.62 10.88 -6.30
N SER A 96 -0.34 10.90 -6.66
CA SER A 96 0.75 10.56 -5.75
C SER A 96 0.74 11.49 -4.53
N ALA A 97 0.72 12.82 -4.76
CA ALA A 97 0.66 13.80 -3.67
C ALA A 97 -0.57 13.62 -2.79
N PHE A 98 -1.74 13.39 -3.41
CA PHE A 98 -2.98 13.12 -2.69
C PHE A 98 -2.87 11.86 -1.84
N SER A 99 -2.41 10.74 -2.41
CA SER A 99 -2.24 9.48 -1.67
C SER A 99 -1.22 9.59 -0.53
N ALA A 100 -0.12 10.34 -0.73
CA ALA A 100 0.87 10.65 0.29
C ALA A 100 0.24 11.42 1.46
N TYR A 101 -0.61 12.40 1.17
CA TYR A 101 -1.34 13.16 2.18
C TYR A 101 -2.28 12.26 3.01
N PHE A 102 -3.01 11.33 2.39
CA PHE A 102 -3.85 10.38 3.13
C PHE A 102 -3.03 9.41 3.98
N ALA A 103 -1.92 8.90 3.47
CA ALA A 103 -1.01 8.05 4.23
C ALA A 103 -0.42 8.80 5.44
N PHE A 104 0.06 10.02 5.23
CA PHE A 104 0.55 10.90 6.29
C PHE A 104 -0.52 11.16 7.35
N THR A 105 -1.74 11.49 6.93
CA THR A 105 -2.85 11.77 7.84
C THR A 105 -3.29 10.53 8.62
N ALA A 106 -3.23 9.35 8.01
CA ALA A 106 -3.51 8.10 8.72
C ALA A 106 -2.45 7.83 9.80
N LEU A 107 -1.17 8.00 9.47
CA LEU A 107 -0.06 7.81 10.41
C LEU A 107 -0.05 8.86 11.54
N SER A 108 -0.34 10.12 11.22
CA SER A 108 -0.32 11.22 12.20
C SER A 108 -1.36 11.06 13.31
N ARG A 109 -2.46 10.34 13.02
CA ARG A 109 -3.54 10.05 13.99
C ARG A 109 -3.18 8.99 15.02
N LEU A 110 -2.15 8.16 14.77
CA LEU A 110 -1.73 7.09 15.68
C LEU A 110 -0.98 7.71 16.87
N ARG A 111 -1.55 7.71 18.08
CA ARG A 111 -0.95 8.39 19.24
C ARG A 111 -0.28 7.42 20.20
N SER A 112 -0.92 6.27 20.41
CA SER A 112 -0.40 5.20 21.26
C SER A 112 0.49 4.25 20.46
N THR A 113 1.45 3.60 21.12
CA THR A 113 2.18 2.51 20.48
C THR A 113 1.26 1.34 20.11
N GLY A 114 0.22 1.11 20.91
CA GLY A 114 -0.84 0.14 20.61
C GLY A 114 -1.56 0.46 19.30
N ASP A 115 -1.84 1.75 19.04
CA ASP A 115 -2.42 2.21 17.77
C ASP A 115 -1.47 1.95 16.60
N ILE A 116 -0.18 2.20 16.78
CA ILE A 116 0.84 1.97 15.75
C ILE A 116 0.86 0.50 15.37
N VAL A 117 1.05 -0.38 16.36
CA VAL A 117 1.09 -1.83 16.11
C VAL A 117 -0.25 -2.31 15.52
N GLY A 118 -1.38 -1.83 16.03
CA GLY A 118 -2.71 -2.18 15.51
C GLY A 118 -2.91 -1.73 14.07
N PHE A 119 -2.47 -0.52 13.74
CA PHE A 119 -2.51 0.00 12.37
C PHE A 119 -1.70 -0.86 11.42
N TYR A 120 -0.47 -1.27 11.78
CA TYR A 120 0.40 -2.11 10.94
C TYR A 120 0.01 -3.59 10.91
N ALA A 121 -0.62 -4.10 11.97
CA ALA A 121 -1.18 -5.44 11.99
C ALA A 121 -2.52 -5.52 11.21
N GLY A 122 -3.19 -4.38 11.00
CA GLY A 122 -4.53 -4.32 10.42
C GLY A 122 -5.62 -4.75 11.41
N VAL A 123 -5.34 -4.68 12.71
CA VAL A 123 -6.20 -5.19 13.79
C VAL A 123 -6.56 -4.04 14.76
N PRO A 124 -7.81 -3.94 15.24
CA PRO A 124 -8.18 -2.96 16.26
C PRO A 124 -7.34 -3.10 17.55
N GLU A 125 -7.02 -1.97 18.19
CA GLU A 125 -6.17 -1.92 19.40
C GLU A 125 -6.68 -2.83 20.53
N HIS A 126 -7.99 -2.88 20.77
CA HIS A 126 -8.57 -3.72 21.83
C HIS A 126 -8.37 -5.22 21.59
N CYS A 127 -8.41 -5.67 20.32
CA CYS A 127 -8.10 -7.04 19.96
C CYS A 127 -6.61 -7.30 20.12
N LEU A 128 -5.78 -6.34 19.69
CA LEU A 128 -4.32 -6.46 19.80
C LEU A 128 -3.86 -6.52 21.27
N ARG A 129 -4.43 -5.70 22.16
CA ARG A 129 -4.05 -5.63 23.57
C ARG A 129 -4.38 -6.92 24.31
N ARG A 130 -5.57 -7.47 24.07
CA ARG A 130 -5.99 -8.80 24.58
C ARG A 130 -5.09 -9.91 24.07
N TRP A 131 -4.62 -9.77 22.84
CA TRP A 131 -3.78 -10.76 22.19
C TRP A 131 -2.31 -10.68 22.62
N LEU A 132 -1.78 -9.46 22.84
CA LEU A 132 -0.44 -9.22 23.38
C LEU A 132 -0.32 -9.62 24.85
N SER A 133 -1.39 -9.53 25.65
CA SER A 133 -1.38 -9.94 27.05
C SER A 133 -1.22 -11.45 27.25
N GLU A 134 -1.47 -12.26 26.21
CA GLU A 134 -1.40 -13.73 26.30
C GLU A 134 -0.01 -14.32 25.96
N GLN A 135 1.01 -13.45 25.74
CA GLN A 135 2.48 -13.59 25.75
C GLN A 135 3.23 -14.95 25.60
N THR A 136 2.60 -16.05 25.19
CA THR A 136 3.24 -17.39 25.17
C THR A 136 3.40 -17.99 23.78
N GLU A 137 2.78 -17.46 22.73
CA GLU A 137 2.99 -17.98 21.36
C GLU A 137 3.13 -16.89 20.30
N THR A 138 4.36 -16.36 20.18
CA THR A 138 4.88 -15.70 18.97
C THR A 138 4.63 -16.50 17.68
N ARG A 139 4.37 -17.81 17.79
CA ARG A 139 4.04 -18.72 16.68
C ARG A 139 2.72 -18.38 15.97
N ARG A 140 1.70 -17.88 16.66
CA ARG A 140 0.39 -17.58 16.04
C ARG A 140 0.35 -16.29 15.23
N ILE A 141 1.31 -15.37 15.42
CA ILE A 141 1.46 -14.16 14.58
C ILE A 141 1.66 -14.54 13.11
N TYR A 142 2.45 -15.59 12.87
CA TYR A 142 2.73 -16.09 11.53
C TYR A 142 1.55 -16.85 10.91
N GLU A 143 0.80 -17.61 11.72
CA GLU A 143 -0.32 -18.42 11.22
C GLU A 143 -1.61 -17.62 10.98
N LEU A 144 -1.88 -16.60 11.79
CA LEU A 144 -3.20 -15.97 11.77
C LEU A 144 -3.38 -14.88 10.71
N GLY A 145 -2.32 -14.29 10.16
CA GLY A 145 -2.53 -13.34 9.06
C GLY A 145 -1.34 -12.51 8.62
N PHE A 146 -0.40 -13.13 7.91
CA PHE A 146 0.61 -12.45 7.09
C PHE A 146 0.03 -11.38 6.13
N MET A 147 -1.28 -11.46 5.83
CA MET A 147 -1.96 -10.54 4.92
C MET A 147 -2.05 -9.10 5.42
N GLY A 148 -2.24 -8.85 6.73
CA GLY A 148 -2.41 -7.49 7.25
C GLY A 148 -1.20 -6.58 6.97
N PRO A 149 0.00 -6.95 7.47
CA PRO A 149 1.22 -6.17 7.26
C PRO A 149 1.58 -5.96 5.79
N VAL A 150 1.34 -6.96 4.93
CA VAL A 150 1.56 -6.85 3.48
C VAL A 150 0.64 -5.80 2.86
N LEU A 151 -0.64 -5.79 3.21
CA LEU A 151 -1.61 -4.82 2.70
C LEU A 151 -1.30 -3.38 3.13
N ILE A 152 -0.82 -3.21 4.35
CA ILE A 152 -0.45 -1.89 4.86
C ILE A 152 0.87 -1.43 4.25
N SER A 153 1.81 -2.35 4.01
CA SER A 153 3.02 -2.06 3.23
C SER A 153 2.68 -1.60 1.80
N ASP A 154 1.73 -2.27 1.15
CA ASP A 154 1.19 -1.85 -0.15
C ASP A 154 0.56 -0.46 -0.10
N TYR A 155 -0.28 -0.20 0.91
CA TYR A 155 -0.93 1.09 1.07
C TYR A 155 0.08 2.23 1.30
N LEU A 156 1.11 1.99 2.11
CA LEU A 156 2.14 2.98 2.41
C LEU A 156 3.12 3.20 1.25
N SER A 157 3.30 2.21 0.36
CA SER A 157 4.15 2.34 -0.83
C SER A 157 3.43 2.92 -2.05
N LEU A 158 2.09 2.92 -2.06
CA LEU A 158 1.26 3.45 -3.13
C LEU A 158 1.67 4.86 -3.62
N PRO A 159 1.95 5.85 -2.74
CA PRO A 159 2.33 7.18 -3.19
C PRO A 159 3.65 7.17 -3.97
N GLY A 160 4.63 6.39 -3.50
CA GLY A 160 5.92 6.24 -4.17
C GLY A 160 5.79 5.54 -5.53
N GLN A 161 4.91 4.54 -5.64
CA GLN A 161 4.64 3.87 -6.92
C GLN A 161 4.02 4.84 -7.94
N LEU A 162 3.01 5.62 -7.53
CA LEU A 162 2.39 6.63 -8.39
C LEU A 162 3.40 7.70 -8.84
N LEU A 163 4.31 8.11 -7.94
CA LEU A 163 5.40 9.03 -8.27
C LEU A 163 6.35 8.41 -9.31
N ASN A 164 6.70 7.13 -9.17
CA ASN A 164 7.55 6.44 -10.15
C ASN A 164 6.89 6.36 -11.53
N TYR A 165 5.59 6.06 -11.60
CA TYR A 165 4.83 6.12 -12.86
C TYR A 165 4.85 7.52 -13.47
N SER A 166 4.70 8.55 -12.65
CA SER A 166 4.82 9.92 -13.10
C SER A 166 6.20 10.22 -13.68
N LEU A 167 7.27 9.78 -13.02
CA LEU A 167 8.64 9.97 -13.51
C LEU A 167 8.87 9.27 -14.86
N ILE A 168 8.47 8.00 -14.97
CA ILE A 168 8.63 7.22 -16.21
C ILE A 168 7.84 7.85 -17.36
N THR A 169 6.57 8.21 -17.11
CA THR A 169 5.74 8.87 -18.13
C THR A 169 6.30 10.24 -18.51
N TYR A 170 6.86 11.00 -17.58
CA TYR A 170 7.49 12.28 -17.88
C TYR A 170 8.71 12.12 -18.78
N LEU A 171 9.59 11.15 -18.47
CA LEU A 171 10.77 10.83 -19.29
C LEU A 171 10.37 10.34 -20.69
N LEU A 172 9.29 9.54 -20.79
CA LEU A 172 8.73 9.16 -22.09
C LEU A 172 8.22 10.39 -22.86
N GLY A 173 7.54 11.33 -22.19
CA GLY A 173 7.08 12.58 -22.78
C GLY A 173 8.24 13.42 -23.31
N LEU A 174 9.33 13.54 -22.54
CA LEU A 174 10.56 14.20 -22.97
C LEU A 174 11.23 13.49 -24.15
N GLY A 175 11.29 12.16 -24.13
CA GLY A 175 11.81 11.38 -25.26
C GLY A 175 11.01 11.62 -26.53
N LEU A 176 9.68 11.58 -26.43
CA LEU A 176 8.77 11.86 -27.55
C LEU A 176 8.89 13.32 -28.03
N SER A 177 9.01 14.30 -27.13
CA SER A 177 9.16 15.70 -27.54
C SER A 177 10.47 15.95 -28.29
N CYS A 178 11.53 15.22 -27.95
CA CYS A 178 12.81 15.29 -28.67
C CYS A 178 12.82 14.50 -29.99
N LEU A 179 12.18 13.33 -30.05
CA LEU A 179 12.25 12.42 -31.21
C LEU A 179 11.24 12.72 -32.31
N LEU A 180 10.02 13.14 -31.96
CA LEU A 180 8.95 13.35 -32.93
C LEU A 180 9.23 14.45 -33.95
N PRO A 181 9.90 15.57 -33.62
CA PRO A 181 10.30 16.56 -34.62
C PRO A 181 11.19 16.01 -35.74
N PHE A 182 11.94 14.94 -35.49
CA PHE A 182 12.83 14.32 -36.50
C PHE A 182 12.14 13.22 -37.33
N THR A 183 11.04 12.66 -36.84
CA THR A 183 10.43 11.45 -37.39
C THR A 183 9.09 11.70 -38.05
N VAL A 184 8.35 12.70 -37.58
CA VAL A 184 7.02 13.04 -38.09
C VAL A 184 7.11 14.45 -38.69
N PRO A 185 6.85 14.63 -40.00
CA PRO A 185 6.79 15.97 -40.58
C PRO A 185 5.73 16.78 -39.83
N SER A 186 5.99 18.07 -39.60
CA SER A 186 5.13 18.99 -38.83
C SER A 186 3.71 19.03 -39.39
N THR A 187 2.87 18.07 -39.03
CA THR A 187 1.48 18.01 -39.45
C THR A 187 0.71 19.05 -38.65
N SER A 188 0.09 19.97 -39.38
CA SER A 188 -0.89 20.92 -38.86
C SER A 188 -1.85 20.23 -37.89
N GLU A 189 -2.12 20.86 -36.75
CA GLU A 189 -3.11 20.43 -35.75
C GLU A 189 -4.33 19.80 -36.42
N GLY A 190 -4.37 18.47 -36.43
CA GLY A 190 -5.55 17.74 -36.87
C GLY A 190 -6.70 18.08 -35.93
N THR A 191 -7.89 18.27 -36.47
CA THR A 191 -9.13 18.59 -35.73
C THR A 191 -9.43 17.62 -34.58
N ASP A 192 -8.83 16.43 -34.60
CA ASP A 192 -8.96 15.39 -33.56
C ASP A 192 -7.88 15.41 -32.46
N SER A 193 -6.91 16.32 -32.51
CA SER A 193 -5.78 16.38 -31.56
C SER A 193 -6.23 16.52 -30.11
N ASP A 194 -7.09 17.50 -29.82
CA ASP A 194 -7.55 17.77 -28.46
C ASP A 194 -8.47 16.66 -27.93
N ARG A 195 -9.25 16.04 -28.82
CA ARG A 195 -10.07 14.86 -28.49
C ARG A 195 -9.19 13.69 -28.04
N ASN A 196 -8.08 13.44 -28.73
CA ASN A 196 -7.16 12.37 -28.37
C ASN A 196 -6.49 12.63 -27.01
N VAL A 197 -6.01 13.86 -26.78
CA VAL A 197 -5.44 14.25 -25.47
C VAL A 197 -6.46 14.06 -24.34
N PHE A 198 -7.72 14.44 -24.57
CA PHE A 198 -8.80 14.24 -23.61
C PHE A 198 -9.08 12.75 -23.33
N ILE A 199 -9.08 11.88 -24.34
CA ILE A 199 -9.24 10.44 -24.15
C ILE A 199 -8.10 9.88 -23.28
N PHE A 200 -6.85 10.27 -23.54
CA PHE A 200 -5.71 9.84 -22.72
C PHE A 200 -5.79 10.36 -21.28
N PHE A 201 -6.29 11.58 -21.08
CA PHE A 201 -6.58 12.10 -19.74
C PHE A 201 -7.60 11.21 -19.01
N ILE A 202 -8.73 10.89 -19.65
CA ILE A 202 -9.77 10.04 -19.06
C ILE A 202 -9.23 8.62 -18.77
N LEU A 203 -8.44 8.06 -19.68
CA LEU A 203 -7.82 6.74 -19.46
C LEU A 203 -6.79 6.77 -18.32
N GLY A 204 -5.93 7.78 -18.27
CA GLY A 204 -4.94 7.95 -17.19
C GLY A 204 -5.61 8.16 -15.84
N LEU A 205 -6.64 9.01 -15.79
CA LEU A 205 -7.46 9.24 -14.59
C LEU A 205 -8.20 7.97 -14.18
N GLY A 206 -8.83 7.27 -15.13
CA GLY A 206 -9.54 6.02 -14.89
C GLY A 206 -8.63 4.92 -14.36
N LEU A 207 -7.46 4.72 -14.98
CA LEU A 207 -6.48 3.72 -14.56
C LEU A 207 -5.94 4.02 -13.16
N SER A 208 -5.58 5.27 -12.88
CA SER A 208 -5.07 5.69 -11.57
C SER A 208 -6.12 5.62 -10.46
N LEU A 209 -7.36 6.05 -10.72
CA LEU A 209 -8.47 5.87 -9.78
C LEU A 209 -8.80 4.40 -9.58
N SER A 210 -8.77 3.57 -10.64
CA SER A 210 -9.00 2.13 -10.51
C SER A 210 -7.95 1.50 -9.61
N PHE A 211 -6.69 1.94 -9.67
CA PHE A 211 -5.63 1.43 -8.81
C PHE A 211 -5.86 1.80 -7.34
N ILE A 212 -6.29 3.04 -7.07
CA ILE A 212 -6.64 3.51 -5.72
C ILE A 212 -7.85 2.75 -5.18
N ILE A 213 -8.93 2.65 -5.95
CA ILE A 213 -10.16 1.95 -5.56
C ILE A 213 -9.88 0.47 -5.33
N LEU A 214 -9.15 -0.17 -6.24
CA LEU A 214 -8.78 -1.58 -6.11
C LEU A 214 -7.96 -1.83 -4.85
N SER A 215 -6.97 -0.98 -4.56
CA SER A 215 -6.20 -1.04 -3.32
C SER A 215 -7.09 -0.94 -2.07
N ARG A 216 -8.04 0.02 -2.06
CA ARG A 216 -9.00 0.20 -0.95
C ARG A 216 -9.98 -0.95 -0.79
N VAL A 217 -10.57 -1.42 -1.88
CA VAL A 217 -11.53 -2.53 -1.89
C VAL A 217 -10.84 -3.81 -1.45
N PHE A 218 -9.61 -4.06 -1.92
CA PHE A 218 -8.81 -5.20 -1.50
C PHE A 218 -8.52 -5.14 0.01
N LEU A 219 -8.14 -3.97 0.53
CA LEU A 219 -7.96 -3.76 1.97
C LEU A 219 -9.25 -4.05 2.75
N SER A 220 -10.40 -3.59 2.24
CA SER A 220 -11.73 -3.79 2.86
C SER A 220 -12.14 -5.26 2.91
N ILE A 221 -12.04 -5.96 1.76
CA ILE A 221 -12.40 -7.37 1.64
C ILE A 221 -11.54 -8.20 2.59
N ASN A 222 -10.22 -8.00 2.56
CA ASN A 222 -9.31 -8.77 3.40
C ASN A 222 -9.53 -8.48 4.89
N ARG A 223 -9.82 -7.22 5.25
CA ARG A 223 -10.20 -6.87 6.62
C ARG A 223 -11.44 -7.62 7.09
N THR A 224 -12.50 -7.69 6.27
CA THR A 224 -13.73 -8.43 6.65
C THR A 224 -13.51 -9.94 6.73
N ALA A 225 -12.71 -10.51 5.82
CA ALA A 225 -12.35 -11.93 5.85
C ALA A 225 -11.53 -12.27 7.10
N TYR A 226 -10.60 -11.40 7.47
CA TYR A 226 -9.77 -11.54 8.67
C TYR A 226 -10.60 -11.47 9.95
N VAL A 227 -11.51 -10.48 10.06
CA VAL A 227 -12.42 -10.36 11.22
C VAL A 227 -13.32 -11.59 11.36
N LYS A 228 -13.79 -12.17 10.24
CA LYS A 228 -14.57 -13.41 10.28
C LYS A 228 -13.75 -14.60 10.79
N ARG A 229 -12.49 -14.76 10.36
CA ARG A 229 -11.61 -15.83 10.86
C ARG A 229 -11.31 -15.66 12.35
N LEU A 230 -11.08 -14.43 12.81
CA LEU A 230 -10.91 -14.15 14.23
C LEU A 230 -12.12 -14.58 15.07
N LYS A 231 -13.34 -14.38 14.58
CA LYS A 231 -14.56 -14.83 15.27
C LYS A 231 -14.79 -16.34 15.26
N GLN A 232 -14.14 -17.06 14.34
CA GLN A 232 -14.25 -18.53 14.21
C GLN A 232 -13.26 -19.27 15.09
N LEU A 233 -12.23 -18.58 15.60
CA LEU A 233 -11.37 -19.15 16.61
C LEU A 233 -12.22 -19.42 17.86
N PRO A 234 -12.07 -20.59 18.49
CA PRO A 234 -12.81 -20.90 19.70
C PRO A 234 -12.60 -19.77 20.72
N PRO A 235 -13.66 -19.36 21.46
CA PRO A 235 -13.47 -18.46 22.58
C PRO A 235 -12.38 -19.08 23.46
N PHE A 236 -11.33 -18.31 23.71
CA PHE A 236 -10.17 -18.79 24.45
C PHE A 236 -10.66 -19.29 25.80
N GLN A 237 -10.39 -20.57 26.09
CA GLN A 237 -10.59 -21.12 27.43
C GLN A 237 -9.69 -20.32 28.36
N ASP A 238 -10.28 -19.71 29.40
CA ASP A 238 -9.54 -18.87 30.34
C ASP A 238 -8.32 -19.64 30.85
N VAL A 239 -7.16 -18.99 30.92
CA VAL A 239 -5.88 -19.61 31.33
C VAL A 239 -6.01 -20.29 32.71
N GLU A 240 -6.91 -19.81 33.57
CA GLU A 240 -7.27 -20.47 34.84
C GLU A 240 -7.83 -21.89 34.67
N THR A 241 -8.58 -22.16 33.59
CA THR A 241 -9.08 -23.51 33.30
C THR A 241 -7.97 -24.45 32.82
N LEU A 242 -7.00 -23.95 32.07
CA LEU A 242 -5.84 -24.73 31.61
C LEU A 242 -4.82 -24.99 32.74
N GLU A 243 -4.58 -24.01 33.63
CA GLU A 243 -3.77 -24.25 34.84
C GLU A 243 -4.46 -25.21 35.82
N ALA A 244 -5.80 -25.17 35.92
CA ALA A 244 -6.56 -26.11 36.74
C ALA A 244 -6.57 -27.54 36.16
N GLU A 245 -6.58 -27.68 34.82
CA GLU A 245 -6.44 -28.97 34.15
C GLU A 245 -5.01 -29.52 34.24
N GLY A 246 -3.98 -28.68 34.06
CA GLY A 246 -2.58 -29.07 34.22
C GLY A 246 -2.25 -29.54 35.64
N LYS A 247 -2.73 -28.83 36.68
CA LYS A 247 -2.58 -29.28 38.07
C LYS A 247 -3.33 -30.58 38.37
N ARG A 248 -4.45 -30.84 37.69
CA ARG A 248 -5.18 -32.11 37.81
C ARG A 248 -4.38 -33.27 37.24
N GLU A 249 -3.76 -33.11 36.08
CA GLU A 249 -2.95 -34.17 35.48
C GLU A 249 -1.71 -34.53 36.33
N GLU A 250 -1.04 -33.54 36.92
CA GLU A 250 0.07 -33.80 37.86
C GLU A 250 -0.38 -34.56 39.11
N THR A 251 -1.62 -34.37 39.58
CA THR A 251 -2.14 -35.12 40.75
C THR A 251 -2.46 -36.58 40.42
N TRP A 252 -2.75 -36.92 39.16
CA TRP A 252 -3.03 -38.30 38.74
C TRP A 252 -1.77 -39.13 38.51
N GLU A 253 -0.63 -38.52 38.19
CA GLU A 253 0.64 -39.25 38.02
C GLU A 253 1.31 -39.62 39.35
N VAL A 254 1.22 -38.74 40.37
CA VAL A 254 1.75 -39.02 41.72
C VAL A 254 1.01 -40.18 42.40
N GLY A 255 -0.23 -40.45 42.01
CA GLY A 255 -1.01 -41.58 42.52
C GLY A 255 -0.70 -42.94 41.88
N ARG A 256 0.10 -42.99 40.80
CA ARG A 256 0.30 -44.22 39.99
C ARG A 256 1.66 -44.89 40.19
N THR A 257 2.56 -44.30 40.96
CA THR A 257 3.93 -44.82 41.21
C THR A 257 4.11 -45.57 42.53
N ASN A 258 3.02 -45.89 43.24
CA ASN A 258 3.06 -46.54 44.55
C ASN A 258 2.53 -48.00 44.59
N ASP A 259 2.38 -48.65 43.43
CA ASP A 259 2.10 -50.09 43.34
C ASP A 259 3.29 -50.86 42.74
#